data_AF-A0A1D6I1H2-F1
#
_entry.id   AF-A0A1D6I1H2-F1
#
_cell.length_a   1.000
_cell.length_b   1.000
_cell.length_c   1.000
_cell.angle_alpha   90.00
_cell.angle_beta   90.00
_cell.angle_gamma   90.00
#
_symmetry.space_group_name_H-M   'P 1'
#
loop_
_entity.id
_entity.type
_entity.pdbx_description
1 polymer ?
#
loop_
_entity_poly.entity_id
_entity_poly.type
_entity_poly.pdbx_seq_one_letter_code
_entity_poly.pdbx_strand_id
1 'polypeptide(L)'
;MSKFKCPPIGPIGYHLQLASDSWSVAIEYALGRLLDAFIVSCHKDSLVLRECAKEVNYRNLQIIIYDFTKPRVDIPDHLLPSTPHPTVLSVIHSEIPTILNVLVDQGHAERQVLVRDDETGKSVAFDQRIRNLKEVYTSDGCKMFCRGSVQTILPANRNWRAGRLCTSLEEKITEMEQEATEIKQINSERLDRKRKLFADRDSIDLELRQLKRKREDEELHVERKKAQLVDTKKISIDNSHAAAVDTSELVVEMMQVKEDIENQELVVQKINLKLTDALQEENNRRASYKDFIGNIYFH
;
A
#
# COMPACT_ATOMS: atom_id res chain seq x y z
N MET A 1 52.37 13.13 9.74
CA MET A 1 51.82 14.27 10.50
C MET A 1 50.32 14.31 10.26
N SER A 2 49.48 14.34 11.30
CA SER A 2 48.02 14.43 11.10
C SER A 2 47.68 15.77 10.44
N LYS A 3 46.90 15.75 9.35
CA LYS A 3 46.41 16.97 8.69
C LYS A 3 45.43 17.76 9.58
N PHE A 4 44.86 17.10 10.59
CA PHE A 4 43.94 17.66 11.55
C PHE A 4 44.63 18.07 12.84
N LYS A 5 44.17 19.18 13.44
CA LYS A 5 44.57 19.60 14.79
C LYS A 5 44.02 18.65 15.86
N CYS A 6 42.73 18.31 15.75
CA CYS A 6 42.08 17.26 16.51
C CYS A 6 41.32 16.34 15.54
N PRO A 7 41.31 15.02 15.77
CA PRO A 7 40.59 14.12 14.89
C PRO A 7 39.08 14.46 14.86
N PRO A 8 38.44 14.46 13.67
CA PRO A 8 37.00 14.66 13.56
C PRO A 8 36.25 13.51 14.25
N ILE A 9 35.14 13.82 14.92
CA ILE A 9 34.26 12.85 15.57
C ILE A 9 33.06 12.63 14.68
N GLY A 10 32.82 11.41 14.22
CA GLY A 10 31.60 11.10 13.48
C GLY A 10 31.72 9.88 12.58
N PRO A 11 30.61 9.52 11.90
CA PRO A 11 29.30 10.20 11.94
C PRO A 11 28.65 10.04 13.33
N ILE A 12 27.87 11.05 13.77
CA ILE A 12 27.30 11.09 15.13
C ILE A 12 26.56 9.79 15.48
N GLY A 13 25.77 9.24 14.55
CA GLY A 13 24.99 8.04 14.76
C GLY A 13 25.81 6.80 15.12
N TYR A 14 27.07 6.71 14.67
CA TYR A 14 27.95 5.58 14.98
C TYR A 14 28.33 5.49 16.46
N HIS A 15 28.37 6.64 17.14
CA HIS A 15 28.77 6.74 18.54
C HIS A 15 27.57 6.80 19.48
N LEU A 16 26.38 6.47 18.99
CA LEU A 16 25.15 6.42 19.79
C LEU A 16 24.77 4.98 20.08
N GLN A 17 24.44 4.74 21.33
CA GLN A 17 23.83 3.52 21.81
C GLN A 17 22.42 3.84 22.27
N LEU A 18 21.49 2.91 22.04
CA LEU A 18 20.11 3.04 22.48
C LEU A 18 19.89 2.20 23.74
N ALA A 19 19.15 2.74 24.71
CA ALA A 19 18.71 1.96 25.86
C ALA A 19 17.65 0.91 25.50
N SER A 20 16.90 1.14 24.42
CA SER A 20 15.87 0.23 23.92
C SER A 20 15.68 0.42 22.41
N ASP A 21 15.67 -0.69 21.66
CA ASP A 21 15.42 -0.68 20.22
C ASP A 21 14.00 -0.27 19.85
N SER A 22 13.06 -0.32 20.80
CA SER A 22 11.67 0.11 20.60
C SER A 22 11.54 1.58 20.15
N TRP A 23 12.58 2.38 20.38
CA TRP A 23 12.61 3.80 20.06
C TRP A 23 13.54 4.14 18.90
N SER A 24 14.22 3.16 18.31
CA SER A 24 15.19 3.34 17.21
C SER A 24 14.63 4.21 16.09
N VAL A 25 13.48 3.81 15.55
CA VAL A 25 12.78 4.51 14.46
C VAL A 25 12.46 5.95 14.86
N ALA A 26 11.81 6.14 16.01
CA ALA A 26 11.44 7.46 16.52
C ALA A 26 12.67 8.39 16.65
N ILE A 27 13.78 7.89 17.18
CA ILE A 27 15.02 8.64 17.37
C ILE A 27 15.67 8.99 16.03
N GLU A 28 15.63 8.09 15.05
CA GLU A 28 16.16 8.35 13.71
C GLU A 28 15.38 9.43 12.96
N TYR A 29 14.07 9.52 13.16
CA TYR A 29 13.25 10.63 12.68
C TYR A 29 13.48 11.91 13.47
N ALA A 30 13.72 11.80 14.78
CA ALA A 30 13.94 12.95 15.66
C ALA A 30 15.27 13.66 15.35
N LEU A 31 16.35 12.89 15.23
CA LEU A 31 17.70 13.40 14.98
C LEU A 31 17.98 13.59 13.49
N GLY A 32 17.33 12.81 12.62
CA GLY A 32 17.34 13.01 11.18
C GLY A 32 18.74 12.98 10.57
N ARG A 33 19.13 14.09 9.93
CA ARG A 33 20.45 14.27 9.28
C ARG A 33 21.58 14.50 10.27
N LEU A 34 21.25 14.88 11.51
CA LEU A 34 22.26 15.12 12.55
C LEU A 34 23.07 13.85 12.83
N LEU A 35 22.46 12.67 12.67
CA LEU A 35 23.14 11.37 12.78
C LEU A 35 24.28 11.20 11.77
N ASP A 36 24.17 11.81 10.58
CA ASP A 36 25.20 11.71 9.52
C ASP A 36 26.27 12.81 9.64
N ALA A 37 26.15 13.70 10.63
CA ALA A 37 27.06 14.83 10.80
C ALA A 37 28.40 14.40 11.42
N PHE A 38 29.46 15.12 11.04
CA PHE A 38 30.77 15.04 11.65
C PHE A 38 31.05 16.29 12.47
N ILE A 39 31.67 16.12 13.63
CA ILE A 39 32.03 17.19 14.54
C ILE A 39 33.54 17.44 14.45
N VAL A 40 33.93 18.70 14.29
CA VAL A 40 35.34 19.13 14.19
C VAL A 40 35.65 20.21 15.21
N SER A 41 36.91 20.29 15.62
CA SER A 41 37.33 21.22 16.67
C SER A 41 37.40 22.69 16.20
N CYS A 42 37.71 22.92 14.92
CA CYS A 42 37.96 24.25 14.40
C CYS A 42 37.64 24.39 12.91
N HIS A 43 37.60 25.64 12.42
CA HIS A 43 37.32 25.93 11.02
C HIS A 43 38.35 25.32 10.07
N LYS A 44 39.64 25.31 10.44
CA LYS A 44 40.71 24.70 9.62
C LYS A 44 40.45 23.21 9.40
N ASP A 45 40.11 22.48 10.46
CA ASP A 45 39.78 21.05 10.36
C ASP A 45 38.54 20.82 9.48
N SER A 46 37.56 21.74 9.51
CA SER A 46 36.38 21.64 8.65
C SER A 46 36.71 21.74 7.15
N LEU A 47 37.70 22.56 6.79
CA LEU A 47 38.18 22.70 5.40
C LEU A 47 38.90 21.43 4.97
N VAL A 48 39.79 20.90 5.82
CA VAL A 48 40.51 19.66 5.55
C VAL A 48 39.54 18.49 5.37
N LEU A 49 38.54 18.35 6.25
CA LEU A 49 37.54 17.27 6.14
C LEU A 49 36.71 17.41 4.86
N ARG A 50 36.39 18.63 4.44
CA ARG A 50 35.68 18.89 3.19
C ARG A 50 36.52 18.58 1.95
N GLU A 51 37.82 18.84 1.99
CA GLU A 51 38.75 18.42 0.93
C GLU A 51 38.81 16.90 0.83
N CYS A 52 38.98 16.19 1.96
CA CYS A 52 38.93 14.73 1.99
C CYS A 52 37.62 14.18 1.41
N ALA A 53 36.48 14.78 1.76
CA ALA A 53 35.18 14.38 1.23
C ALA A 53 35.06 14.61 -0.29
N LYS A 54 35.67 15.66 -0.83
CA LYS A 54 35.70 15.91 -2.29
C LYS A 54 36.52 14.85 -3.02
N GLU A 55 37.66 14.44 -2.47
CA GLU A 55 38.52 13.39 -3.06
C GLU A 55 37.75 12.07 -3.24
N VAL A 56 36.86 11.74 -2.30
CA VAL A 56 36.05 10.52 -2.34
C VAL A 56 34.63 10.72 -2.93
N ASN A 57 34.35 11.89 -3.53
CA ASN A 57 33.03 12.27 -4.08
C ASN A 57 31.87 12.12 -3.08
N TYR A 58 32.12 12.39 -1.79
CA TYR A 58 31.10 12.42 -0.76
C TYR A 58 30.43 13.80 -0.72
N ARG A 59 29.29 13.92 -1.40
CA ARG A 59 28.62 15.22 -1.66
C ARG A 59 27.86 15.78 -0.45
N ASN A 60 27.34 14.90 0.41
CA ASN A 60 26.41 15.27 1.48
C ASN A 60 27.09 15.27 2.85
N LEU A 61 28.20 15.99 2.99
CA LEU A 61 28.92 16.11 4.25
C LEU A 61 28.33 17.23 5.12
N GLN A 62 27.68 16.85 6.23
CA GLN A 62 27.30 17.78 7.29
C GLN A 62 28.45 17.89 8.30
N ILE A 63 28.95 19.11 8.54
CA ILE A 63 30.04 19.37 9.48
C ILE A 63 29.55 20.35 10.54
N ILE A 64 29.79 20.02 11.81
CA ILE A 64 29.49 20.85 12.97
C ILE A 64 30.82 21.22 13.62
N ILE A 65 31.04 22.51 13.86
CA ILE A 65 32.23 22.96 14.59
C ILE A 65 31.86 23.04 16.06
N TYR A 66 32.56 22.30 16.90
CA TYR A 66 32.31 22.28 18.35
C TYR A 66 33.61 22.21 19.13
N ASP A 67 33.62 22.82 20.31
CA ASP A 67 34.76 22.80 21.21
C ASP A 67 34.77 21.52 22.05
N PHE A 68 35.77 20.66 21.82
CA PHE A 68 35.91 19.37 22.50
C PHE A 68 36.30 19.51 23.97
N THR A 69 36.73 20.69 24.41
CA THR A 69 37.11 20.93 25.81
C THR A 69 35.91 21.15 26.72
N LYS A 70 34.72 21.38 26.15
CA LYS A 70 33.50 21.60 26.93
C LYS A 70 33.08 20.32 27.65
N PRO A 71 32.84 20.36 28.97
CA PRO A 71 32.32 19.23 29.71
C PRO A 71 30.89 18.89 29.26
N ARG A 72 30.40 17.71 29.67
CA ARG A 72 29.00 17.32 29.45
C ARG A 72 28.07 18.39 30.03
N VAL A 73 27.10 18.84 29.24
CA VAL A 73 26.07 19.76 29.71
C VAL A 73 25.19 19.04 30.73
N ASP A 74 25.10 19.63 31.92
CA ASP A 74 24.13 19.24 32.92
C ASP A 74 22.87 20.10 32.75
N ILE A 75 21.72 19.46 32.58
CA ILE A 75 20.45 20.12 32.28
C ILE A 75 19.57 19.98 33.51
N PRO A 76 19.30 21.06 34.25
CA PRO A 76 18.40 21.03 35.39
C PRO A 76 16.99 20.51 35.02
N ASP A 77 16.38 19.74 35.91
CA ASP A 77 15.06 19.12 35.70
C ASP A 77 13.95 20.10 35.30
N HIS A 78 14.00 21.33 35.80
CA HIS A 78 13.00 22.36 35.48
C HIS A 78 13.06 22.88 34.03
N LEU A 79 14.17 22.62 33.31
CA LEU A 79 14.31 22.93 31.88
C LEU A 79 13.89 21.76 30.98
N LEU A 80 13.67 20.58 31.55
CA LEU A 80 13.18 19.41 30.83
C LEU A 80 11.64 19.44 30.72
N PRO A 81 11.06 18.76 29.72
CA PRO A 81 9.63 18.52 29.66
C PRO A 81 9.14 17.71 30.86
N SER A 82 8.18 18.26 31.62
CA SER A 82 7.56 17.53 32.74
C SER A 82 6.53 16.54 32.20
N THR A 83 6.99 15.32 31.89
CA THR A 83 6.16 14.24 31.34
C THR A 83 6.58 12.88 31.90
N PRO A 84 5.67 11.90 31.99
CA PRO A 84 6.04 10.52 32.32
C PRO A 84 6.73 9.79 31.15
N HIS A 85 6.77 10.41 29.97
CA HIS A 85 7.31 9.83 28.76
C HIS A 85 8.81 10.16 28.62
N PRO A 86 9.61 9.23 28.08
CA PRO A 86 11.04 9.46 27.91
C PRO A 86 11.31 10.54 26.85
N THR A 87 12.41 11.26 27.00
CA THR A 87 12.93 12.16 25.96
C THR A 87 13.94 11.43 25.08
N VAL A 88 14.23 11.97 23.91
CA VAL A 88 15.32 11.44 23.06
C VAL A 88 16.62 11.39 23.85
N LEU A 89 16.95 12.45 24.60
CA LEU A 89 18.17 12.51 25.40
C LEU A 89 18.24 11.42 26.50
N SER A 90 17.10 11.03 27.09
CA SER A 90 17.09 10.02 28.16
C SER A 90 17.25 8.58 27.65
N VAL A 91 17.01 8.34 26.35
CA VAL A 91 17.09 7.00 25.73
C VAL A 91 18.44 6.78 25.04
N ILE A 92 19.07 7.84 24.54
CA ILE A 92 20.36 7.75 23.88
C ILE A 92 21.53 7.80 24.88
N HIS A 93 22.57 7.04 24.58
CA HIS A 93 23.80 6.96 25.36
C HIS A 93 25.00 7.16 24.43
N SER A 94 26.02 7.86 24.91
CA SER A 94 27.30 8.01 24.21
C SER A 94 28.41 8.18 25.22
N GLU A 95 29.55 7.55 24.96
CA GLU A 95 30.77 7.73 25.75
C GLU A 95 31.42 9.10 25.54
N ILE A 96 31.08 9.78 24.43
CA ILE A 96 31.68 11.05 24.02
C ILE A 96 30.76 12.21 24.44
N PRO A 97 31.14 13.03 25.44
CA PRO A 97 30.31 14.14 25.92
C PRO A 97 29.96 15.16 24.83
N THR A 98 30.89 15.42 23.92
CA THR A 98 30.71 16.34 22.79
C THR A 98 29.51 15.95 21.92
N ILE A 99 29.25 14.65 21.74
CA ILE A 99 28.12 14.18 20.93
C ILE A 99 26.81 14.53 21.60
N LEU A 100 26.66 14.22 22.90
CA LEU A 100 25.46 14.56 23.66
C LEU A 100 25.23 16.07 23.68
N ASN A 101 26.28 16.86 23.88
CA ASN A 101 26.19 18.32 23.86
C ASN A 101 25.71 18.84 22.50
N VAL A 102 26.24 18.32 21.39
CA VAL A 102 25.78 18.69 20.03
C VAL A 102 24.33 18.29 19.79
N LEU A 103 23.90 17.12 20.28
CA LEU A 103 22.51 16.67 20.15
C LEU A 103 21.54 17.53 20.96
N VAL A 104 21.96 18.09 22.09
CA VAL A 104 21.20 19.08 22.85
C VAL A 104 21.17 20.42 22.11
N ASP A 105 22.35 20.95 21.74
CA ASP A 105 22.47 22.29 21.16
C ASP A 105 21.83 22.41 19.76
N GLN A 106 21.99 21.40 18.90
CA GLN A 106 21.53 21.40 17.51
C GLN A 106 20.27 20.56 17.30
N GLY A 107 20.16 19.44 18.02
CA GLY A 107 19.05 18.50 17.89
C GLY A 107 17.87 18.80 18.83
N HIS A 108 18.11 19.51 19.93
CA HIS A 108 17.14 19.69 21.01
C HIS A 108 16.62 18.37 21.58
N ALA A 109 17.48 17.37 21.65
CA ALA A 109 17.14 16.01 22.11
C ALA A 109 16.51 15.99 23.51
N GLU A 110 16.80 17.00 24.35
CA GLU A 110 16.25 17.18 25.70
C GLU A 110 14.77 17.61 25.70
N ARG A 111 14.28 18.18 24.59
CA ARG A 111 12.91 18.69 24.43
C ARG A 111 12.06 17.90 23.45
N GLN A 112 12.58 16.78 22.97
CA GLN A 112 11.87 15.85 22.08
C GLN A 112 11.37 14.67 22.91
N VAL A 113 10.05 14.49 22.99
CA VAL A 113 9.41 13.42 23.80
C VAL A 113 9.00 12.26 22.91
N LEU A 114 9.15 11.04 23.43
CA LEU A 114 8.88 9.78 22.74
C LEU A 114 7.63 9.10 23.31
N VAL A 115 6.68 8.73 22.45
CA VAL A 115 5.40 8.10 22.84
C VAL A 115 5.13 6.86 22.00
N ARG A 116 4.42 5.87 22.54
CA ARG A 116 4.17 4.64 21.80
C ARG A 116 3.15 4.87 20.69
N ASP A 117 2.00 5.42 21.07
CA ASP A 117 0.81 5.50 20.22
C ASP A 117 0.49 6.93 19.78
N ASP A 118 -0.18 7.05 18.64
CA ASP A 118 -0.63 8.32 18.05
C ASP A 118 -1.61 9.08 18.96
N GLU A 119 -2.52 8.40 19.65
CA GLU A 119 -3.49 9.03 20.55
C GLU A 119 -2.78 9.69 21.75
N THR A 120 -1.84 8.95 22.35
CA THR A 120 -0.98 9.46 23.41
C THR A 120 -0.16 10.64 22.91
N GLY A 121 0.38 10.56 21.70
CA GLY A 121 1.12 11.65 21.07
C GLY A 121 0.30 12.92 20.89
N LYS A 122 -0.95 12.81 20.45
CA LYS A 122 -1.86 13.95 20.33
C LYS A 122 -2.13 14.59 21.69
N SER A 123 -2.42 13.78 22.72
CA SER A 123 -2.67 14.30 24.06
C SER A 123 -1.47 15.05 24.63
N VAL A 124 -0.27 14.46 24.53
CA VAL A 124 0.99 15.06 25.01
C VAL A 124 1.34 16.31 24.21
N ALA A 125 1.19 16.29 22.88
CA ALA A 125 1.57 17.41 22.04
C ALA A 125 0.59 18.60 22.11
N PHE A 126 -0.71 18.34 22.28
CA PHE A 126 -1.78 19.32 22.07
C PHE A 126 -2.60 19.65 23.32
N ASP A 127 -2.91 18.66 24.15
CA ASP A 127 -3.85 18.83 25.27
C ASP A 127 -3.13 19.20 26.58
N GLN A 128 -2.04 18.50 26.91
CA GLN A 128 -1.37 18.60 28.20
C GLN A 128 -0.54 19.89 28.39
N ARG A 129 -0.31 20.67 27.31
CA ARG A 129 0.45 21.93 27.30
C ARG A 129 1.73 21.88 28.15
N ILE A 130 2.56 20.87 27.91
CA ILE A 130 3.78 20.62 28.66
C ILE A 130 4.80 21.74 28.43
N ARG A 131 5.41 22.23 29.52
CA ARG A 131 6.47 23.25 29.45
C ARG A 131 7.73 22.66 28.82
N ASN A 132 8.46 23.48 28.07
CA ASN A 132 9.72 23.11 27.41
C ASN A 132 9.60 21.96 26.38
N LEU A 133 8.40 21.52 26.03
CA LEU A 133 8.20 20.56 24.94
C LEU A 133 8.42 21.24 23.59
N LYS A 134 9.30 20.68 22.76
CA LYS A 134 9.48 21.15 21.38
C LYS A 134 8.64 20.33 20.41
N GLU A 135 8.82 19.03 20.42
CA GLU A 135 8.27 18.07 19.46
C GLU A 135 8.01 16.72 20.15
N VAL A 136 7.01 15.99 19.67
CA VAL A 136 6.67 14.63 20.10
C VAL A 136 6.85 13.69 18.92
N TYR A 137 7.45 12.52 19.16
CA TYR A 137 7.65 11.49 18.16
C TYR A 137 7.02 10.18 18.63
N THR A 138 6.25 9.55 17.75
CA THR A 138 5.68 8.23 18.01
C THR A 138 6.70 7.14 17.69
N SER A 139 6.49 5.93 18.23
CA SER A 139 7.37 4.78 17.97
C SER A 139 7.53 4.49 16.47
N ASP A 140 6.46 4.72 15.69
CA ASP A 140 6.45 4.57 14.22
C ASP A 140 7.11 5.73 13.46
N GLY A 141 7.56 6.78 14.15
CA GLY A 141 8.21 7.95 13.55
C GLY A 141 7.27 9.07 13.10
N CYS A 142 6.01 9.09 13.56
CA CYS A 142 5.11 10.23 13.35
C CYS A 142 5.57 11.40 14.23
N LYS A 143 5.60 12.61 13.66
CA LYS A 143 6.06 13.82 14.35
C LYS A 143 4.88 14.74 14.63
N MET A 144 4.71 15.14 15.89
CA MET A 144 3.63 16.03 16.33
C MET A 144 4.21 17.24 17.08
N PHE A 145 3.72 18.44 16.77
CA PHE A 145 4.18 19.65 17.47
C PHE A 145 3.19 20.82 17.35
N CYS A 146 3.28 21.74 18.30
CA CYS A 146 2.60 23.04 18.26
C CYS A 146 3.54 24.14 17.78
N ARG A 147 3.06 25.04 16.91
CA ARG A 147 3.69 26.34 16.63
C ARG A 147 2.67 27.43 16.89
N GLY A 148 2.74 28.06 18.06
CA GLY A 148 1.72 29.02 18.50
C GLY A 148 0.36 28.33 18.63
N SER A 149 -0.64 28.81 17.89
CA SER A 149 -1.98 28.21 17.84
C SER A 149 -2.12 27.05 16.84
N VAL A 150 -1.11 26.80 16.00
CA VAL A 150 -1.18 25.76 14.96
C VAL A 150 -0.69 24.43 15.50
N GLN A 151 -1.55 23.42 15.40
CA GLN A 151 -1.23 22.02 15.67
C GLN A 151 -0.84 21.34 14.36
N THR A 152 0.25 20.57 14.37
CA THR A 152 0.73 19.88 13.16
C THR A 152 1.09 18.45 13.48
N ILE A 153 0.61 17.53 12.63
CA ILE A 153 0.95 16.11 12.63
C ILE A 153 1.58 15.81 11.28
N LEU A 154 2.81 15.32 11.29
CA LEU A 154 3.55 14.90 10.12
C LEU A 154 3.70 13.37 10.18
N PRO A 155 3.09 12.62 9.25
CA PRO A 155 3.23 11.17 9.23
C PRO A 155 4.68 10.76 8.97
N ALA A 156 5.03 9.56 9.42
CA ALA A 156 6.35 8.98 9.17
C ALA A 156 6.59 8.89 7.65
N ASN A 157 7.70 9.48 7.21
CA ASN A 157 8.06 9.44 5.79
C ASN A 157 8.68 8.09 5.45
N ARG A 158 7.90 7.18 4.83
CA ARG A 158 8.35 5.83 4.43
C ARG A 158 9.64 5.81 3.58
N ASN A 159 10.04 6.92 2.97
CA ASN A 159 11.28 7.04 2.19
C ASN A 159 12.50 7.46 3.04
N TRP A 160 12.31 7.75 4.33
CA TRP A 160 13.38 8.03 5.26
C TRP A 160 14.08 6.73 5.64
N ARG A 161 15.41 6.74 5.63
CA ARG A 161 16.26 5.58 5.93
C ARG A 161 16.20 5.28 7.43
N ALA A 162 15.13 4.64 7.88
CA ALA A 162 14.99 4.07 9.21
C ALA A 162 15.82 2.77 9.33
N GLY A 163 16.35 2.47 10.52
CA GLY A 163 17.13 1.26 10.81
C GLY A 163 18.65 1.48 10.87
N ARG A 164 19.13 2.73 10.97
CA ARG A 164 20.54 3.08 11.19
C ARG A 164 21.00 2.86 12.62
N LEU A 165 20.09 2.99 13.59
CA LEU A 165 20.37 2.77 15.00
C LEU A 165 19.81 1.40 15.38
N CYS A 166 20.69 0.43 15.57
CA CYS A 166 20.33 -0.92 15.97
C CYS A 166 21.34 -1.42 17.01
N THR A 167 20.87 -2.07 18.07
CA THR A 167 21.74 -2.67 19.09
C THR A 167 22.44 -3.94 18.59
N SER A 168 21.82 -4.70 17.68
CA SER A 168 22.40 -5.91 17.06
C SER A 168 22.17 -5.91 15.55
N LEU A 169 23.25 -5.72 14.79
CA LEU A 169 23.21 -5.71 13.33
C LEU A 169 22.88 -7.11 12.78
N GLU A 170 23.42 -8.16 13.40
CA GLU A 170 23.21 -9.54 12.97
C GLU A 170 21.75 -9.96 13.08
N GLU A 171 21.09 -9.67 14.19
CA GLU A 171 19.67 -9.99 14.39
C GLU A 171 18.80 -9.27 13.34
N LYS A 172 19.09 -7.98 13.07
CA LYS A 172 18.35 -7.22 12.07
C LYS A 172 18.55 -7.75 10.65
N ILE A 173 19.76 -8.18 10.31
CA ILE A 173 20.03 -8.82 9.02
C ILE A 173 19.19 -10.10 8.89
N THR A 174 19.16 -10.95 9.92
CA THR A 174 18.39 -12.19 9.88
C THR A 174 16.87 -11.94 9.78
N GLU A 175 16.34 -10.95 10.49
CA GLU A 175 14.93 -10.55 10.40
C GLU A 175 14.59 -10.06 8.98
N MET A 176 15.42 -9.17 8.42
CA MET A 176 15.21 -8.66 7.05
C MET A 176 15.31 -9.76 5.99
N GLU A 177 16.21 -10.73 6.17
CA GLU A 177 16.32 -11.89 5.27
C GLU A 177 15.07 -12.76 5.34
N GLN A 178 14.54 -13.02 6.54
CA GLN A 178 13.29 -13.75 6.73
C GLN A 178 12.11 -13.05 6.07
N GLU A 179 11.90 -11.75 6.35
CA GLU A 179 10.85 -10.95 5.71
C GLU A 179 10.98 -10.97 4.17
N ALA A 180 12.21 -10.85 3.65
CA ALA A 180 12.44 -10.91 2.22
C ALA A 180 12.07 -12.27 1.61
N THR A 181 12.31 -13.36 2.33
CA THR A 181 11.88 -14.70 1.89
C THR A 181 10.37 -14.87 1.93
N GLU A 182 9.70 -14.41 2.98
CA GLU A 182 8.23 -14.45 3.10
C GLU A 182 7.56 -13.64 1.98
N ILE A 183 8.04 -12.41 1.73
CA ILE A 183 7.53 -11.57 0.65
C ILE A 183 7.72 -12.23 -0.72
N LYS A 184 8.88 -12.87 -0.95
CA LYS A 184 9.12 -13.63 -2.20
C LYS A 184 8.14 -14.78 -2.34
N GLN A 185 7.88 -15.52 -1.27
CA GLN A 185 6.93 -16.62 -1.28
C GLN A 185 5.50 -16.12 -1.57
N ILE A 186 5.04 -15.09 -0.86
CA ILE A 186 3.72 -14.47 -1.09
C ILE A 186 3.59 -13.96 -2.53
N ASN A 187 4.64 -13.34 -3.08
CA ASN A 187 4.62 -12.87 -4.46
C ASN A 187 4.56 -14.01 -5.47
N SER A 188 5.26 -15.12 -5.22
CA SER A 188 5.17 -16.32 -6.07
C SER A 188 3.76 -16.92 -6.06
N GLU A 189 3.14 -17.04 -4.89
CA GLU A 189 1.77 -17.52 -4.75
C GLU A 189 0.77 -16.59 -5.43
N ARG A 190 0.93 -15.27 -5.28
CA ARG A 190 0.09 -14.26 -5.95
C ARG A 190 0.25 -14.35 -7.47
N LEU A 191 1.46 -14.59 -7.97
CA LEU A 191 1.70 -14.77 -9.40
C LEU A 191 1.04 -16.04 -9.93
N ASP A 192 1.10 -17.14 -9.20
CA ASP A 192 0.45 -18.39 -9.59
C ASP A 192 -1.08 -18.29 -9.56
N ARG A 193 -1.64 -17.62 -8.54
CA ARG A 193 -3.08 -17.29 -8.50
C ARG A 193 -3.48 -16.43 -9.69
N LYS A 194 -2.67 -15.41 -10.03
CA LYS A 194 -2.89 -14.57 -11.22
C LYS A 194 -2.91 -15.43 -12.48
N ARG A 195 -1.95 -16.34 -12.68
CA ARG A 195 -1.90 -17.24 -13.86
C ARG A 195 -3.15 -18.12 -13.98
N LYS A 196 -3.63 -18.69 -12.87
CA LYS A 196 -4.87 -19.50 -12.84
C LYS A 196 -6.07 -18.68 -13.30
N LEU A 197 -6.24 -17.48 -12.74
CA LEU A 197 -7.33 -16.58 -13.14
C LEU A 197 -7.27 -16.17 -14.62
N PHE A 198 -6.06 -16.00 -15.18
CA PHE A 198 -5.91 -15.76 -16.62
C PHE A 198 -6.32 -16.96 -17.46
N ALA A 199 -5.93 -18.18 -17.07
CA ALA A 199 -6.33 -19.40 -17.76
C ALA A 199 -7.85 -19.62 -17.70
N ASP A 200 -8.47 -19.39 -16.54
CA ASP A 200 -9.93 -19.50 -16.37
C ASP A 200 -10.67 -18.45 -17.21
N ARG A 201 -10.13 -17.24 -17.32
CA ARG A 201 -10.68 -16.21 -18.21
C ARG A 201 -10.61 -16.65 -19.67
N ASP A 202 -9.47 -17.17 -20.11
CA ASP A 202 -9.27 -17.62 -21.49
C ASP A 202 -10.21 -18.78 -21.86
N SER A 203 -10.48 -19.70 -20.91
CA SER A 203 -11.44 -20.79 -21.12
C SER A 203 -12.88 -20.27 -21.22
N ILE A 204 -13.27 -19.33 -20.34
CA ILE A 204 -14.59 -18.69 -20.41
C ILE A 204 -14.75 -17.94 -21.74
N ASP A 205 -13.75 -17.18 -22.18
CA ASP A 205 -13.79 -16.46 -23.46
C ASP A 205 -13.91 -17.42 -24.66
N LEU A 206 -13.35 -18.63 -24.57
CA LEU A 206 -13.52 -19.67 -25.58
C LEU A 206 -14.95 -20.23 -25.60
N GLU A 207 -15.51 -20.58 -24.44
CA GLU A 207 -16.89 -21.07 -24.32
C GLU A 207 -17.89 -20.03 -24.83
N LEU A 208 -17.69 -18.75 -24.48
CA LEU A 208 -18.54 -17.65 -24.92
C LEU A 208 -18.52 -17.48 -26.44
N ARG A 209 -17.35 -17.67 -27.08
CA ARG A 209 -17.23 -17.68 -28.54
C ARG A 209 -17.97 -18.86 -29.18
N GLN A 210 -17.91 -20.04 -28.58
CA GLN A 210 -18.63 -21.22 -29.08
C GLN A 210 -20.15 -21.04 -28.96
N LEU A 211 -20.64 -20.53 -27.83
CA LEU A 211 -22.06 -20.26 -27.62
C LEU A 211 -22.59 -19.19 -28.59
N LYS A 212 -21.82 -18.13 -28.86
CA LYS A 212 -22.19 -17.12 -29.86
C LYS A 212 -22.38 -17.72 -31.26
N ARG A 213 -21.45 -18.59 -31.69
CA ARG A 213 -21.56 -19.29 -32.99
C ARG A 213 -22.81 -20.17 -33.05
N LYS A 214 -23.07 -20.97 -32.01
CA LYS A 214 -24.27 -21.81 -31.96
C LYS A 214 -25.56 -20.99 -32.07
N ARG A 215 -25.62 -19.85 -31.37
CA ARG A 215 -26.76 -18.93 -31.46
C ARG A 215 -26.96 -18.39 -32.89
N GLU A 216 -25.88 -17.97 -33.55
CA GLU A 216 -25.94 -17.48 -34.94
C GLU A 216 -26.42 -18.58 -35.90
N ASP A 217 -25.94 -19.82 -35.74
CA ASP A 217 -26.39 -20.96 -36.55
C ASP A 217 -27.88 -21.29 -36.33
N GLU A 218 -28.35 -21.23 -35.08
CA GLU A 218 -29.76 -21.43 -34.73
C GLU A 218 -30.65 -20.28 -35.25
N GLU A 219 -30.21 -19.03 -35.16
CA GLU A 219 -30.92 -17.87 -35.74
C GLU A 219 -31.08 -18.04 -37.26
N LEU A 220 -30.02 -18.40 -37.97
CA LEU A 220 -30.07 -18.71 -39.41
C LEU A 220 -31.01 -19.88 -39.72
N HIS A 221 -31.04 -20.91 -38.86
CA HIS A 221 -31.93 -22.04 -39.02
C HIS A 221 -33.42 -21.63 -38.87
N VAL A 222 -33.72 -20.79 -37.89
CA VAL A 222 -35.06 -20.24 -37.68
C VAL A 222 -35.48 -19.35 -38.85
N GLU A 223 -34.59 -18.49 -39.36
CA GLU A 223 -34.89 -17.67 -40.54
C GLU A 223 -35.21 -18.51 -41.78
N ARG A 224 -34.43 -19.57 -42.04
CA ARG A 224 -34.71 -20.50 -43.14
C ARG A 224 -36.06 -21.19 -42.99
N LYS A 225 -36.41 -21.66 -41.78
CA LYS A 225 -37.73 -22.27 -41.54
C LYS A 225 -38.86 -21.26 -41.69
N LYS A 226 -38.68 -20.01 -41.24
CA LYS A 226 -39.67 -18.93 -41.45
C LYS A 226 -39.88 -18.66 -42.94
N ALA A 227 -38.82 -18.59 -43.75
CA ALA A 227 -38.93 -18.43 -45.19
C ALA A 227 -39.70 -19.60 -45.84
N GLN A 228 -39.38 -20.85 -45.47
CA GLN A 228 -40.10 -22.03 -45.95
C GLN A 228 -41.60 -22.00 -45.60
N LEU A 229 -41.96 -21.54 -44.39
CA LEU A 229 -43.37 -21.38 -43.99
C LEU A 229 -44.11 -20.30 -44.78
N VAL A 230 -43.42 -19.22 -45.16
CA VAL A 230 -44.00 -18.17 -46.00
C VAL A 230 -44.24 -18.69 -47.41
N ASP A 231 -43.30 -19.45 -47.96
CA ASP A 231 -43.42 -20.05 -49.30
C ASP A 231 -44.53 -21.11 -49.36
N THR A 232 -44.63 -22.01 -48.38
CA THR A 232 -45.72 -23.01 -48.33
C THR A 232 -47.09 -22.35 -48.18
N LYS A 233 -47.20 -21.28 -47.40
CA LYS A 233 -48.43 -20.49 -47.24
C LYS A 233 -48.81 -19.77 -48.55
N LYS A 234 -47.84 -19.31 -49.33
CA LYS A 234 -48.10 -18.71 -50.65
C LYS A 234 -48.60 -19.75 -51.66
N ILE A 235 -47.97 -20.93 -51.69
CA ILE A 235 -48.41 -22.06 -52.52
C ILE A 235 -49.82 -22.53 -52.16
N SER A 236 -50.20 -22.52 -50.86
CA SER A 236 -51.57 -22.87 -50.45
C SER A 236 -52.60 -21.82 -50.86
N ILE A 237 -52.23 -20.54 -50.87
CA ILE A 237 -53.10 -19.45 -51.37
C ILE A 237 -53.27 -19.57 -52.88
N ASP A 238 -52.21 -19.87 -53.63
CA ASP A 238 -52.27 -20.07 -55.08
C ASP A 238 -53.08 -21.33 -55.47
N ASN A 239 -53.02 -22.40 -54.66
CA ASN A 239 -53.85 -23.60 -54.85
C ASN A 239 -55.33 -23.43 -54.46
N SER A 240 -55.69 -22.41 -53.67
CA SER A 240 -57.09 -22.16 -53.29
C SER A 240 -57.94 -21.58 -54.44
N HIS A 241 -57.32 -21.15 -55.53
CA HIS A 241 -58.01 -20.73 -56.75
C HIS A 241 -58.28 -21.87 -57.75
N ALA A 242 -57.82 -23.10 -57.49
CA ALA A 242 -58.06 -24.25 -58.36
C ALA A 242 -58.35 -25.52 -57.54
N ALA A 243 -59.63 -25.90 -57.51
CA ALA A 243 -60.21 -27.14 -56.99
C ALA A 243 -60.58 -27.15 -55.49
N ALA A 244 -61.90 -27.22 -55.25
CA ALA A 244 -62.48 -27.69 -54.00
C ALA A 244 -62.20 -29.19 -53.85
N VAL A 245 -61.23 -29.54 -53.01
CA VAL A 245 -60.93 -30.90 -52.58
C VAL A 245 -61.16 -30.97 -51.07
N ASP A 246 -61.72 -32.08 -50.60
CA ASP A 246 -62.08 -32.35 -49.21
C ASP A 246 -60.91 -32.05 -48.25
N THR A 247 -61.10 -31.06 -47.36
CA THR A 247 -60.05 -30.47 -46.52
C THR A 247 -59.95 -31.11 -45.13
N SER A 248 -60.68 -32.19 -44.87
CA SER A 248 -60.73 -32.84 -43.56
C SER A 248 -59.38 -33.35 -43.05
N GLU A 249 -58.52 -33.89 -43.92
CA GLU A 249 -57.19 -34.40 -43.58
C GLU A 249 -56.19 -33.26 -43.28
N LEU A 250 -56.26 -32.16 -44.03
CA LEU A 250 -55.44 -30.96 -43.83
C LEU A 250 -55.78 -30.20 -42.55
N VAL A 251 -57.04 -30.24 -42.10
CA VAL A 251 -57.45 -29.65 -40.82
C VAL A 251 -56.84 -30.40 -39.64
N VAL A 252 -56.70 -31.73 -39.74
CA VAL A 252 -56.04 -32.55 -38.71
C VAL A 252 -54.54 -32.26 -38.67
N GLU A 253 -53.87 -32.15 -39.81
CA GLU A 253 -52.45 -31.77 -39.86
C GLU A 253 -52.22 -30.34 -39.34
N MET A 254 -53.10 -29.39 -39.64
CA MET A 254 -53.02 -28.03 -39.08
C MET A 254 -53.22 -28.00 -37.56
N MET A 255 -54.05 -28.87 -37.00
CA MET A 255 -54.18 -29.01 -35.54
C MET A 255 -52.91 -29.57 -34.92
N GLN A 256 -52.31 -30.61 -35.53
CA GLN A 256 -51.06 -31.20 -35.08
C GLN A 256 -49.91 -30.17 -35.07
N VAL A 257 -49.78 -29.40 -36.16
CA VAL A 257 -48.74 -28.36 -36.28
C VAL A 257 -48.97 -27.21 -35.30
N LYS A 258 -50.22 -26.85 -34.99
CA LYS A 258 -50.52 -25.86 -33.95
C LYS A 258 -50.10 -26.35 -32.57
N GLU A 259 -50.38 -27.60 -32.24
CA GLU A 259 -49.98 -28.21 -30.97
C GLU A 259 -48.44 -28.28 -30.84
N ASP A 260 -47.74 -28.60 -31.93
CA ASP A 260 -46.27 -28.59 -31.95
C ASP A 260 -45.69 -27.18 -31.78
N ILE A 261 -46.32 -26.15 -32.33
CA ILE A 261 -45.91 -24.74 -32.14
C ILE A 261 -46.11 -24.33 -30.68
N GLU A 262 -47.26 -24.65 -30.07
CA GLU A 262 -47.51 -24.35 -28.65
C GLU A 262 -46.50 -25.06 -27.73
N ASN A 263 -46.18 -26.32 -28.04
CA ASN A 263 -45.15 -27.07 -27.32
C ASN A 263 -43.75 -26.42 -27.47
N GLN A 264 -43.39 -25.95 -28.66
CA GLN A 264 -42.12 -25.25 -28.88
C GLN A 264 -42.08 -23.89 -28.17
N GLU A 265 -43.18 -23.15 -28.13
CA GLU A 265 -43.29 -21.89 -27.39
C GLU A 265 -43.10 -22.12 -25.88
N LEU A 266 -43.64 -23.19 -25.31
CA LEU A 266 -43.42 -23.56 -23.91
C LEU A 266 -41.95 -23.89 -23.62
N VAL A 267 -41.25 -24.56 -24.55
CA VAL A 267 -39.81 -24.84 -24.41
C VAL A 267 -39.00 -23.54 -24.45
N VAL A 268 -39.33 -22.61 -25.36
CA VAL A 268 -38.67 -21.30 -25.45
C VAL A 268 -38.89 -20.47 -24.18
N GLN A 269 -40.12 -20.46 -23.64
CA GLN A 269 -40.41 -19.78 -22.37
C GLN A 269 -39.58 -20.37 -21.21
N LYS A 270 -39.44 -21.71 -21.16
CA LYS A 270 -38.62 -22.38 -20.14
C LYS A 270 -37.14 -22.06 -20.27
N ILE A 271 -36.63 -21.91 -21.49
CA ILE A 271 -35.24 -21.50 -21.74
C ILE A 271 -35.03 -20.03 -21.34
N ASN A 272 -35.98 -19.15 -21.66
CA ASN A 272 -35.91 -17.74 -21.25
C ASN A 272 -35.88 -17.57 -19.74
N LEU A 273 -36.68 -18.35 -19.00
CA LEU A 273 -36.63 -18.36 -17.53
C LEU A 273 -35.26 -18.78 -16.98
N LYS A 274 -34.67 -19.85 -17.54
CA LYS A 274 -33.31 -20.28 -17.15
C LYS A 274 -32.25 -19.23 -17.48
N LEU A 275 -32.41 -18.53 -18.59
CA LEU A 275 -31.49 -17.46 -19.00
C LEU A 275 -31.60 -16.26 -18.06
N THR A 276 -32.80 -15.86 -17.65
CA THR A 276 -32.99 -14.79 -16.67
C THR A 276 -32.40 -15.15 -15.32
N ASP A 277 -32.56 -16.40 -14.88
CA ASP A 277 -31.96 -16.88 -13.62
C ASP A 277 -30.43 -16.85 -13.68
N ALA A 278 -29.84 -17.32 -14.79
CA ALA A 278 -28.38 -17.29 -14.99
C ALA A 278 -27.83 -15.85 -15.06
N LEU A 279 -28.55 -14.92 -15.69
CA LEU A 279 -28.19 -13.49 -15.72
C LEU A 279 -28.28 -12.84 -14.34
N GLN A 280 -29.28 -13.20 -13.54
CA GLN A 280 -29.39 -12.75 -12.15
C GLN A 280 -28.20 -13.25 -11.34
N GLU A 281 -27.79 -14.51 -11.53
CA GLU A 281 -26.66 -15.11 -10.84
C GLU A 281 -25.31 -14.47 -11.23
N GLU A 282 -25.12 -14.12 -12.51
CA GLU A 282 -23.94 -13.38 -12.99
C GLU A 282 -23.87 -11.98 -12.37
N ASN A 283 -24.99 -11.24 -12.39
CA ASN A 283 -25.06 -9.91 -11.78
C ASN A 283 -24.75 -9.95 -10.28
N ASN A 284 -25.25 -10.97 -9.57
CA ASN A 284 -24.95 -11.16 -8.15
C ASN A 284 -23.45 -11.43 -7.91
N ARG A 285 -22.83 -12.31 -8.71
CA ARG A 285 -21.39 -12.56 -8.61
C ARG A 285 -20.55 -11.33 -8.95
N ARG A 286 -20.97 -10.55 -9.95
CA ARG A 286 -20.31 -9.30 -10.34
C ARG A 286 -20.40 -8.23 -9.26
N ALA A 287 -21.54 -8.14 -8.56
CA ALA A 287 -21.69 -7.29 -7.39
C ALA A 287 -20.75 -7.72 -6.25
N SER A 288 -20.72 -9.02 -5.90
CA SER A 288 -19.80 -9.55 -4.88
C SER A 288 -18.33 -9.30 -5.22
N TYR A 289 -17.95 -9.40 -6.49
CA TYR A 289 -16.58 -9.09 -6.93
C TYR A 289 -16.27 -7.59 -6.79
N LYS A 290 -17.23 -6.71 -7.09
CA LYS A 290 -17.08 -5.26 -6.91
C LYS A 290 -16.92 -4.88 -5.44
N ASP A 291 -17.68 -5.50 -4.54
CA ASP A 291 -17.58 -5.28 -3.10
C ASP A 291 -16.24 -5.80 -2.54
N PHE A 292 -15.77 -6.95 -3.02
CA PHE A 292 -14.45 -7.49 -2.69
C PHE A 292 -13.31 -6.54 -3.12
N ILE A 293 -13.37 -6.01 -4.35
CA ILE A 293 -12.41 -5.02 -4.84
C ILE A 293 -12.51 -3.73 -4.03
N GLY A 294 -13.70 -3.24 -3.70
CA GLY A 294 -13.91 -2.04 -2.88
C GLY A 294 -13.28 -2.15 -1.49
N ASN A 295 -13.39 -3.31 -0.85
CA ASN A 295 -12.79 -3.58 0.46
C ASN A 295 -11.26 -3.71 0.43
N ILE A 296 -10.66 -3.99 -0.73
CA ILE A 296 -9.19 -4.05 -0.90
C ILE A 296 -8.56 -2.65 -1.04
N TYR A 297 -9.32 -1.64 -1.45
CA TYR A 297 -8.82 -0.28 -1.66
C TYR A 297 -9.07 0.69 -0.47
N PHE A 298 -9.74 0.24 0.60
CA PHE A 298 -10.08 1.07 1.77
C PHE A 298 -9.46 0.61 3.11
N HIS A 299 -8.46 -0.28 3.06
CA HIS A 299 -7.52 -0.56 4.17
C HIS A 299 -6.09 -0.45 3.67
#